data_AF-A0AAV8WKA6-F1
#
_entry.id   AF-A0AAV8WKA6-F1
#
_cell.length_a   1.000
_cell.length_b   1.000
_cell.length_c   1.000
_cell.angle_alpha   90.00
_cell.angle_beta   90.00
_cell.angle_gamma   90.00
#
_symmetry.space_group_name_H-M   'P 1'
#
loop_
_entity.id
_entity.type
_entity.pdbx_description
1 polymer ?
#
loop_
_entity_poly.entity_id
_entity_poly.type
_entity_poly.pdbx_seq_one_letter_code
_entity_poly.pdbx_strand_id
1 'polypeptide(L)'
;MKCDLDGNVAWTIICNFLMFEYYGKVDELKSIIRYDTDVKCLVDNIWYFYSGDRMFMLKTLRHIFENVSDKEHIFHEQFDSFMKSIDINFLWKNLVKMFDNLINEIDRDKVVAISSETIPRWIHRNNREQVEVVMLLIHAIQYCKLDGKELEDMLVLFIRHGFARHPLYHDSTTISKPKDLLEVKCAKSAVF
;
A
#
# COMPACT_ATOMS: atom_id res chain seq x y z
N MET A 1 -11.47 5.35 -11.30
CA MET A 1 -11.28 4.45 -10.14
C MET A 1 -11.92 5.10 -8.92
N LYS A 2 -12.76 4.40 -8.14
CA LYS A 2 -13.41 4.99 -6.96
C LYS A 2 -12.53 4.71 -5.74
N CYS A 3 -11.87 5.74 -5.24
CA CYS A 3 -11.07 5.66 -4.03
C CYS A 3 -12.02 5.80 -2.86
N ASP A 4 -12.05 4.83 -1.95
CA ASP A 4 -12.85 4.91 -0.72
C ASP A 4 -12.13 5.80 0.31
N LEU A 5 -11.89 7.07 -0.08
CA LEU A 5 -11.18 8.08 0.68
C LEU A 5 -12.17 9.07 1.29
N ASP A 6 -11.87 9.50 2.52
CA ASP A 6 -12.56 10.64 3.12
C ASP A 6 -12.39 11.90 2.25
N GLY A 7 -13.42 12.73 2.17
CA GLY A 7 -13.42 13.92 1.30
C GLY A 7 -12.28 14.90 1.60
N ASN A 8 -11.88 15.05 2.87
CA ASN A 8 -10.79 15.95 3.25
C ASN A 8 -9.42 15.37 2.87
N VAL A 9 -9.28 14.05 3.00
CA VAL A 9 -8.06 13.34 2.57
C VAL A 9 -7.92 13.42 1.06
N ALA A 10 -9.00 13.15 0.32
CA ALA A 10 -9.02 13.28 -1.12
C ALA A 10 -8.66 14.71 -1.57
N TRP A 11 -9.21 15.74 -0.92
CA TRP A 11 -8.87 17.13 -1.22
C TRP A 11 -7.38 17.43 -0.98
N THR A 12 -6.82 16.98 0.14
CA THR A 12 -5.40 17.17 0.46
C THR A 12 -4.49 16.53 -0.59
N ILE A 13 -4.82 15.31 -1.02
CA ILE A 13 -4.09 14.61 -2.08
C ILE A 13 -4.15 15.39 -3.40
N ILE A 14 -5.33 15.89 -3.78
CA ILE A 14 -5.50 16.71 -4.99
C ILE A 14 -4.63 17.98 -4.90
N CYS A 15 -4.64 18.68 -3.77
CA CYS A 15 -3.80 19.86 -3.57
C CYS A 15 -2.31 19.53 -3.68
N ASN A 16 -1.86 18.44 -3.04
CA ASN A 16 -0.46 18.01 -3.10
C ASN A 16 -0.04 17.65 -4.53
N PHE A 17 -0.89 16.89 -5.26
CA PHE A 17 -0.65 16.58 -6.66
C PHE A 17 -0.49 17.85 -7.51
N LEU A 18 -1.42 18.81 -7.36
CA LEU A 18 -1.39 20.06 -8.10
C LEU A 18 -0.18 20.93 -7.78
N MET A 19 0.36 20.85 -6.56
CA MET A 19 1.53 21.63 -6.15
C MET A 19 2.85 20.99 -6.56
N PHE A 20 2.98 19.67 -6.49
CA PHE A 20 4.28 18.99 -6.59
C PHE A 20 4.48 18.20 -7.88
N GLU A 21 3.40 17.71 -8.51
CA GLU A 21 3.49 16.76 -9.63
C GLU A 21 2.84 17.30 -10.91
N TYR A 22 1.89 18.22 -10.81
CA TYR A 22 1.23 18.79 -11.99
C TYR A 22 2.08 19.87 -12.66
N TYR A 23 2.55 19.59 -13.87
CA TYR A 23 3.37 20.51 -14.68
C TYR A 23 2.57 21.36 -15.69
N GLY A 24 1.25 21.20 -15.75
CA GLY A 24 0.40 21.92 -16.70
C GLY A 24 0.07 23.36 -16.27
N LYS A 25 -0.41 24.17 -17.21
CA LYS A 25 -0.83 25.55 -16.91
C LYS A 25 -2.22 25.57 -16.29
N VAL A 26 -2.51 26.62 -15.51
CA VAL A 26 -3.84 26.81 -14.88
C VAL A 26 -4.99 26.80 -15.91
N ASP A 27 -4.77 27.36 -17.11
CA ASP A 27 -5.79 27.37 -18.15
C ASP A 27 -5.98 25.99 -18.82
N GLU A 28 -4.94 25.15 -18.84
CA GLU A 28 -5.04 23.75 -19.27
C GLU A 28 -5.86 22.96 -18.27
N LEU A 29 -5.66 23.17 -16.96
CA LEU A 29 -6.47 22.54 -15.92
C LEU A 29 -7.95 22.92 -16.04
N LYS A 30 -8.27 24.19 -16.35
CA LYS A 30 -9.66 24.61 -16.61
C LYS A 30 -10.25 23.91 -17.83
N SER A 31 -9.45 23.70 -18.90
CA SER A 31 -9.92 22.95 -20.06
C SER A 31 -10.16 21.48 -19.72
N ILE A 32 -9.25 20.84 -18.97
CA ILE A 32 -9.37 19.45 -18.53
C ILE A 32 -10.66 19.25 -17.72
N ILE A 33 -10.97 20.15 -16.79
CA ILE A 33 -12.19 20.08 -15.96
C ILE A 33 -13.46 20.27 -16.81
N ARG A 34 -13.38 21.00 -17.93
CA ARG A 34 -14.52 21.24 -18.82
C ARG A 34 -14.83 20.06 -19.76
N TYR A 35 -13.86 19.17 -20.01
CA TYR A 35 -14.03 18.02 -20.90
C TYR A 35 -13.90 16.71 -20.12
N ASP A 36 -15.00 15.97 -19.98
CA ASP A 36 -15.10 14.73 -19.17
C ASP A 36 -14.02 13.68 -19.50
N THR A 37 -13.60 13.57 -20.77
CA THR A 37 -12.54 12.64 -21.19
C THR A 37 -11.18 12.94 -20.56
N ASP A 38 -10.87 14.21 -20.34
CA ASP A 38 -9.59 14.65 -19.76
C ASP A 38 -9.62 14.55 -18.22
N VAL A 39 -10.80 14.69 -17.62
CA VAL A 39 -11.01 14.48 -16.17
C VAL A 39 -10.61 13.06 -15.76
N LYS A 40 -10.94 12.05 -16.56
CA LYS A 40 -10.54 10.66 -16.26
C LYS A 40 -9.02 10.50 -16.19
N CYS A 41 -8.30 11.10 -17.14
CA CYS A 41 -6.83 11.06 -17.16
C CYS A 41 -6.24 11.76 -15.92
N LEU A 42 -6.79 12.92 -15.55
CA LEU A 42 -6.39 13.65 -14.34
C LEU A 42 -6.62 12.81 -13.07
N VAL A 43 -7.79 12.17 -12.94
CA VAL A 43 -8.11 11.29 -11.80
C VAL A 43 -7.16 10.10 -11.73
N ASP A 44 -6.83 9.48 -12.86
CA ASP A 44 -5.89 8.35 -12.91
C ASP A 44 -4.47 8.79 -12.51
N ASN A 45 -4.04 10.01 -12.87
CA ASN A 45 -2.76 10.56 -12.45
C ASN A 45 -2.71 10.89 -10.95
N ILE A 46 -3.77 11.51 -10.40
CA ILE A 46 -3.89 11.76 -8.97
C ILE A 46 -3.87 10.45 -8.18
N TRP A 47 -4.57 9.43 -8.69
CA TRP A 47 -4.58 8.11 -8.10
C TRP A 47 -3.17 7.49 -8.07
N TYR A 48 -2.41 7.64 -9.15
CA TYR A 48 -1.05 7.15 -9.24
C TYR A 48 -0.11 7.86 -8.26
N PHE A 49 -0.20 9.20 -8.19
CA PHE A 49 0.52 10.01 -7.21
C PHE A 49 0.23 9.54 -5.78
N TYR A 50 -1.05 9.42 -5.41
CA TYR A 50 -1.45 8.93 -4.09
C TYR A 50 -0.90 7.53 -3.77
N SER A 51 -0.97 6.62 -4.74
CA SER A 51 -0.44 5.26 -4.58
C SER A 51 1.08 5.27 -4.38
N GLY A 52 1.79 6.18 -5.06
CA GLY A 52 3.22 6.40 -4.93
C GLY A 52 3.59 6.90 -3.53
N ASP A 53 2.93 7.95 -3.05
CA ASP A 53 3.15 8.52 -1.71
C ASP A 53 2.89 7.49 -0.62
N ARG A 54 1.80 6.71 -0.76
CA ARG A 54 1.47 5.64 0.18
C ARG A 54 2.56 4.57 0.24
N MET A 55 3.05 4.13 -0.92
CA MET A 55 4.17 3.18 -1.01
C MET A 55 5.45 3.75 -0.39
N PHE A 56 5.75 5.02 -0.65
CA PHE A 56 6.90 5.71 -0.07
C PHE A 56 6.84 5.69 1.45
N MET A 57 5.71 6.05 2.06
CA MET A 57 5.51 6.00 3.52
C MET A 57 5.74 4.60 4.11
N LEU A 58 5.20 3.56 3.47
CA LEU A 58 5.40 2.17 3.93
C LEU A 58 6.88 1.78 3.89
N LYS A 59 7.59 2.13 2.81
CA LYS A 59 9.02 1.83 2.67
C LYS A 59 9.88 2.62 3.64
N THR A 60 9.55 3.88 3.90
CA THR A 60 10.23 4.68 4.93
C THR A 60 10.05 4.04 6.30
N LEU A 61 8.83 3.62 6.64
CA LEU A 61 8.58 2.94 7.92
C LEU A 61 9.38 1.64 8.01
N ARG A 62 9.43 0.85 6.94
CA ARG A 62 10.21 -0.38 6.89
C ARG A 62 11.70 -0.11 7.06
N HIS A 63 12.22 0.90 6.38
CA HIS A 63 13.61 1.32 6.51
C HIS A 63 13.95 1.70 7.96
N ILE A 64 13.05 2.39 8.66
CA ILE A 64 13.23 2.67 10.11
C ILE A 64 13.31 1.37 10.90
N PHE A 65 12.37 0.44 10.71
CA PHE A 65 12.36 -0.84 11.42
C PHE A 65 13.61 -1.69 11.17
N GLU A 66 14.12 -1.71 9.93
CA GLU A 66 15.31 -2.49 9.56
C GLU A 66 16.59 -1.93 10.19
N ASN A 67 16.65 -0.63 10.44
CA ASN A 67 17.88 0.06 10.84
C ASN A 67 17.85 0.62 12.27
N VAL A 68 16.72 0.57 12.98
CA VAL A 68 16.61 1.10 14.37
C VAL A 68 17.61 0.43 15.32
N SER A 69 17.90 -0.86 15.13
CA SER A 69 18.83 -1.60 15.98
C SER A 69 20.30 -1.32 15.67
N ASP A 70 20.61 -0.71 14.52
CA ASP A 70 21.96 -0.33 14.14
C ASP A 70 22.34 1.01 14.78
N LYS A 71 23.18 0.94 15.82
CA LYS A 71 23.64 2.10 16.57
C LYS A 71 24.63 2.97 15.80
N GLU A 72 25.26 2.43 14.75
CA GLU A 72 26.21 3.15 13.91
C GLU A 72 25.52 3.85 12.73
N HIS A 73 24.22 3.61 12.54
CA HIS A 73 23.46 4.25 11.47
C HIS A 73 23.36 5.76 11.70
N ILE A 74 23.59 6.56 10.66
CA ILE A 74 23.61 8.04 10.72
C ILE A 74 22.31 8.67 11.25
N PHE A 75 21.20 7.93 11.15
CA PHE A 75 19.87 8.34 11.62
C PHE A 75 19.38 7.54 12.84
N HIS A 76 20.27 6.82 13.54
CA HIS A 76 19.89 5.95 14.67
C HIS A 76 19.08 6.70 15.73
N GLU A 77 19.50 7.90 16.14
CA GLU A 77 18.80 8.69 17.15
C GLU A 77 17.37 9.07 16.72
N GLN A 78 17.18 9.42 15.45
CA GLN A 78 15.87 9.76 14.89
C GLN A 78 14.98 8.52 14.83
N PHE A 79 15.53 7.36 14.45
CA PHE A 79 14.80 6.11 14.40
C PHE A 79 14.37 5.64 15.78
N ASP A 80 15.27 5.66 16.76
CA ASP A 80 14.98 5.29 18.14
C ASP A 80 13.95 6.24 18.78
N SER A 81 14.10 7.55 18.55
CA SER A 81 13.12 8.56 18.99
C SER A 81 11.74 8.33 18.39
N PHE A 82 11.67 8.07 17.07
CA PHE A 82 10.42 7.74 16.40
C PHE A 82 9.77 6.49 16.99
N MET A 83 10.55 5.41 17.17
CA MET A 83 10.05 4.15 17.72
C MET A 83 9.50 4.29 19.15
N LYS A 84 10.08 5.19 19.96
CA LYS A 84 9.57 5.53 21.30
C LYS A 84 8.32 6.40 21.27
N SER A 85 8.10 7.16 20.19
CA SER A 85 6.95 8.07 20.05
C SER A 85 5.66 7.39 19.59
N ILE A 86 5.76 6.21 18.97
CA ILE A 86 4.62 5.52 18.38
C ILE A 86 4.06 4.42 19.29
N ASP A 87 2.74 4.23 19.23
CA ASP A 87 2.11 3.03 19.79
C ASP A 87 2.21 1.88 18.79
N ILE A 88 3.14 0.97 19.06
CA ILE A 88 3.43 -0.20 18.22
C ILE A 88 2.24 -1.16 18.12
N ASN A 89 1.45 -1.33 19.18
CA ASN A 89 0.27 -2.21 19.14
C ASN A 89 -0.85 -1.58 18.30
N PHE A 90 -1.01 -0.26 18.36
CA PHE A 90 -1.92 0.45 17.46
C PHE A 90 -1.46 0.36 16.01
N LEU A 91 -0.16 0.53 15.75
CA LEU A 91 0.42 0.34 14.42
C LEU A 91 0.14 -1.08 13.90
N TRP A 92 0.37 -2.12 14.71
CA TRP A 92 0.07 -3.51 14.36
C TRP A 92 -1.39 -3.67 13.89
N LYS A 93 -2.35 -3.19 14.67
CA LYS A 93 -3.78 -3.25 14.31
C LYS A 93 -4.08 -2.56 12.99
N ASN A 94 -3.46 -1.42 12.74
CA ASN A 94 -3.61 -0.70 11.48
C ASN A 94 -2.97 -1.44 10.30
N LEU A 95 -1.81 -2.05 10.49
CA LEU A 95 -1.15 -2.87 9.47
C LEU A 95 -2.00 -4.11 9.11
N VAL A 96 -2.56 -4.79 10.12
CA VAL A 96 -3.46 -5.94 9.93
C VAL A 96 -4.72 -5.53 9.17
N LYS A 97 -5.38 -4.44 9.59
CA LYS A 97 -6.56 -3.89 8.89
C LYS A 97 -6.24 -3.48 7.47
N MET A 98 -5.09 -2.84 7.26
CA MET A 98 -4.64 -2.44 5.93
C MET A 98 -4.38 -3.66 5.04
N PHE A 99 -3.78 -4.72 5.57
CA PHE A 99 -3.58 -5.97 4.84
C PHE A 99 -4.92 -6.59 4.44
N ASP A 100 -5.89 -6.63 5.35
CA ASP A 100 -7.23 -7.11 5.03
C ASP A 100 -7.91 -6.30 3.92
N ASN A 101 -7.84 -4.97 4.00
CA ASN A 101 -8.35 -4.10 2.95
C ASN A 101 -7.67 -4.36 1.59
N LEU A 102 -6.36 -4.60 1.58
CA LEU A 102 -5.61 -4.90 0.36
C LEU A 102 -6.03 -6.24 -0.26
N ILE A 103 -6.25 -7.28 0.55
CA ILE A 103 -6.70 -8.59 0.08
C ILE A 103 -8.08 -8.49 -0.59
N ASN A 104 -8.97 -7.65 -0.04
CA ASN A 104 -10.32 -7.45 -0.56
C ASN A 104 -10.42 -6.29 -1.56
N GLU A 105 -9.31 -5.65 -1.91
CA GLU A 105 -9.33 -4.45 -2.75
C GLU A 105 -9.72 -4.80 -4.19
N ILE A 106 -9.18 -5.92 -4.70
CA ILE A 106 -9.36 -6.39 -6.07
C ILE A 106 -10.31 -7.59 -6.06
N ASP A 107 -11.55 -7.36 -6.48
CA ASP A 107 -12.57 -8.38 -6.69
C ASP A 107 -13.14 -8.29 -8.12
N ARG A 108 -13.95 -9.30 -8.50
CA ARG A 108 -14.51 -9.38 -9.86
C ARG A 108 -15.40 -8.18 -10.19
N ASP A 109 -16.22 -7.74 -9.26
CA ASP A 109 -17.23 -6.70 -9.51
C ASP A 109 -16.55 -5.34 -9.75
N LYS A 110 -15.51 -5.02 -8.95
CA LYS A 110 -14.72 -3.81 -9.13
C LYS A 110 -13.88 -3.84 -10.40
N VAL A 111 -13.36 -5.00 -10.80
CA VAL A 111 -12.57 -5.15 -12.02
C VAL A 111 -13.43 -4.88 -13.26
N VAL A 112 -14.68 -5.36 -13.29
CA VAL A 112 -15.63 -5.10 -14.40
C VAL A 112 -15.94 -3.60 -14.54
N ALA A 113 -15.87 -2.83 -13.46
CA ALA A 113 -16.17 -1.40 -13.45
C ALA A 113 -15.01 -0.50 -13.92
N ILE A 114 -13.84 -1.07 -14.28
CA ILE A 114 -12.64 -0.31 -14.61
C ILE A 114 -12.14 -0.66 -16.01
N SER A 115 -11.49 0.29 -16.69
CA SER A 115 -10.87 0.05 -18.00
C SER A 115 -9.81 -1.05 -17.94
N SER A 116 -9.79 -1.91 -18.95
CA SER A 116 -8.86 -3.03 -19.08
C SER A 116 -7.39 -2.61 -18.99
N GLU A 117 -7.06 -1.42 -19.47
CA GLU A 117 -5.70 -0.84 -19.42
C GLU A 117 -5.23 -0.50 -18.00
N THR A 118 -6.15 -0.24 -17.07
CA THR A 118 -5.86 0.14 -15.69
C THR A 118 -5.66 -1.07 -14.78
N ILE A 119 -6.30 -2.21 -15.11
CA ILE A 119 -6.30 -3.44 -14.32
C ILE A 119 -4.87 -3.92 -14.00
N PRO A 120 -3.92 -4.00 -14.97
CA PRO A 120 -2.56 -4.44 -14.68
C PRO A 120 -1.83 -3.56 -13.66
N ARG A 121 -1.97 -2.24 -13.81
CA ARG A 121 -1.32 -1.28 -12.90
C ARG A 121 -1.89 -1.40 -11.49
N TRP A 122 -3.21 -1.57 -11.38
CA TRP A 122 -3.88 -1.76 -10.10
C TRP A 122 -3.38 -3.02 -9.38
N ILE A 123 -3.34 -4.16 -10.09
CA ILE A 123 -2.85 -5.44 -9.54
C ILE A 123 -1.41 -5.33 -9.10
N HIS A 124 -0.52 -4.76 -9.92
CA HIS A 124 0.88 -4.59 -9.55
C HIS A 124 1.05 -3.75 -8.30
N ARG A 125 0.32 -2.64 -8.21
CA ARG A 125 0.38 -1.72 -7.07
C ARG A 125 -0.12 -2.40 -5.79
N ASN A 126 -1.27 -3.07 -5.85
CA ASN A 126 -1.84 -3.79 -4.73
C ASN A 126 -0.91 -4.93 -4.24
N ASN A 127 -0.35 -5.74 -5.15
CA ASN A 127 0.60 -6.80 -4.78
C ASN A 127 1.83 -6.25 -4.05
N ARG A 128 2.41 -5.17 -4.56
CA ARG A 128 3.60 -4.54 -3.94
C ARG A 128 3.27 -3.99 -2.56
N GLU A 129 2.10 -3.37 -2.40
CA GLU A 129 1.68 -2.90 -1.09
C GLU A 129 1.46 -4.05 -0.12
N GLN A 130 0.83 -5.16 -0.56
CA GLN A 130 0.69 -6.35 0.28
C GLN A 130 2.06 -6.86 0.76
N VAL A 131 3.06 -6.93 -0.11
CA VAL A 131 4.43 -7.33 0.27
C VAL A 131 4.99 -6.40 1.34
N GLU A 132 4.97 -5.09 1.13
CA GLU A 132 5.54 -4.15 2.10
C GLU A 132 4.79 -4.19 3.43
N VAL A 133 3.47 -4.35 3.42
CA VAL A 133 2.68 -4.48 4.66
C VAL A 133 3.01 -5.77 5.40
N VAL A 134 3.20 -6.89 4.70
CA VAL A 134 3.63 -8.15 5.33
C VAL A 134 5.03 -8.03 5.91
N MET A 135 5.97 -7.38 5.21
CA MET A 135 7.31 -7.11 5.74
C MET A 135 7.24 -6.25 7.01
N LEU A 136 6.41 -5.21 7.00
CA LEU A 136 6.19 -4.38 8.18
C LEU A 136 5.58 -5.16 9.35
N LEU A 137 4.63 -6.08 9.10
CA LEU A 137 4.09 -6.96 10.14
C LEU A 137 5.21 -7.85 10.73
N ILE A 138 6.07 -8.43 9.89
CA ILE A 138 7.20 -9.26 10.34
C ILE A 138 8.18 -8.45 11.20
N HIS A 139 8.43 -7.19 10.88
CA HIS A 139 9.27 -6.33 11.72
C HIS A 139 8.56 -5.90 13.00
N ALA A 140 7.30 -5.44 12.89
CA ALA A 140 6.54 -4.91 14.02
C ALA A 140 6.30 -5.96 15.11
N ILE A 141 6.13 -7.24 14.75
CA ILE A 141 5.88 -8.32 15.72
C ILE A 141 6.99 -8.42 16.78
N GLN A 142 8.23 -8.06 16.44
CA GLN A 142 9.38 -8.09 17.35
C GLN A 142 9.25 -7.05 18.49
N TYR A 143 8.45 -6.02 18.26
CA TYR A 143 8.23 -4.90 19.18
C TYR A 143 6.82 -4.92 19.80
N CYS A 144 5.92 -5.78 19.30
CA CYS A 144 4.54 -5.89 19.78
C CYS A 144 4.45 -6.83 20.99
N LYS A 145 3.49 -6.54 21.87
CA LYS A 145 3.01 -7.50 22.86
C LYS A 145 1.66 -8.02 22.39
N LEU A 146 1.70 -9.00 21.48
CA LEU A 146 0.49 -9.61 20.95
C LEU A 146 -0.14 -10.53 21.99
N ASP A 147 -1.45 -10.45 22.13
CA ASP A 147 -2.20 -11.53 22.76
C ASP A 147 -2.41 -12.69 21.76
N GLY A 148 -2.80 -13.86 22.28
CA GLY A 148 -3.01 -15.05 21.43
C GLY A 148 -4.10 -14.84 20.36
N LYS A 149 -5.05 -13.95 20.61
CA LYS A 149 -6.17 -13.67 19.72
C LYS A 149 -5.74 -12.78 18.56
N GLU A 150 -4.92 -11.76 18.79
CA GLU A 150 -4.38 -10.90 17.74
C GLU A 150 -3.52 -11.68 16.74
N LEU A 151 -2.79 -12.68 17.22
CA LEU A 151 -2.05 -13.60 16.35
C LEU A 151 -3.00 -14.53 15.58
N GLU A 152 -4.03 -15.07 16.23
CA GLU A 152 -5.06 -15.90 15.60
C GLU A 152 -5.78 -15.14 14.48
N ASP A 153 -6.24 -13.92 14.75
CA ASP A 153 -6.92 -13.06 13.77
C ASP A 153 -6.03 -12.82 12.54
N MET A 154 -4.74 -12.57 12.76
CA MET A 154 -3.76 -12.42 11.68
C MET A 154 -3.60 -13.72 10.88
N LEU A 155 -3.46 -14.87 11.54
CA LEU A 155 -3.34 -16.16 10.86
C LEU A 155 -4.59 -16.50 10.03
N VAL A 156 -5.78 -16.20 10.55
CA VAL A 156 -7.04 -16.35 9.82
C VAL A 156 -7.04 -15.52 8.55
N LEU A 157 -6.50 -14.29 8.58
CA LEU A 157 -6.35 -13.48 7.38
C LEU A 157 -5.43 -14.13 6.34
N PHE A 158 -4.27 -14.66 6.76
CA PHE A 158 -3.36 -15.35 5.84
C PHE A 158 -3.97 -16.62 5.24
N ILE A 159 -4.71 -17.38 6.05
CA ILE A 159 -5.44 -18.58 5.59
C ILE A 159 -6.51 -18.18 4.58
N ARG A 160 -7.32 -17.14 4.86
CA ARG A 160 -8.34 -16.62 3.94
C ARG A 160 -7.73 -16.10 2.65
N HIS A 161 -6.61 -15.41 2.73
CA HIS A 161 -5.83 -14.98 1.57
C HIS A 161 -5.23 -16.16 0.77
N GLY A 162 -5.23 -17.37 1.34
CA GLY A 162 -4.63 -18.55 0.71
C GLY A 162 -3.13 -18.39 0.49
N PHE A 163 -2.45 -17.55 1.28
CA PHE A 163 -1.04 -17.19 1.09
C PHE A 163 -0.72 -16.77 -0.36
N ALA A 164 -1.58 -15.93 -0.95
CA ALA A 164 -1.48 -15.47 -2.34
C ALA A 164 -1.56 -16.58 -3.42
N ARG A 165 -2.05 -17.78 -3.07
CA ARG A 165 -2.20 -18.89 -4.03
C ARG A 165 -3.49 -18.80 -4.85
N HIS A 166 -4.50 -18.14 -4.30
CA HIS A 166 -5.85 -18.11 -4.86
C HIS A 166 -6.38 -16.67 -4.85
N PRO A 167 -6.03 -15.84 -5.85
CA PRO A 167 -6.56 -14.50 -5.91
C PRO A 167 -8.07 -14.50 -6.18
N LEU A 168 -8.77 -13.50 -5.66
CA LEU A 168 -10.21 -13.30 -5.92
C LEU A 168 -10.50 -13.03 -7.40
N TYR A 169 -9.59 -12.32 -8.06
CA TYR A 169 -9.55 -12.15 -9.51
C TYR A 169 -8.53 -13.09 -10.15
N HIS A 170 -9.02 -14.09 -10.89
CA HIS A 170 -8.21 -15.19 -11.44
C HIS A 170 -7.03 -14.72 -12.30
N ASP A 171 -7.28 -13.77 -13.20
CA ASP A 171 -6.26 -13.27 -14.13
C ASP A 171 -5.22 -12.38 -13.43
N SER A 172 -5.36 -12.09 -12.14
CA SER A 172 -4.32 -11.37 -11.41
C SER A 172 -3.02 -12.15 -11.35
N THR A 173 -3.05 -13.48 -11.32
CA THR A 173 -1.85 -14.32 -11.32
C THR A 173 -1.08 -14.26 -12.63
N THR A 174 -1.77 -14.18 -13.76
CA THR A 174 -1.15 -14.08 -15.10
C THR A 174 -0.62 -12.66 -15.36
N ILE A 175 -1.29 -11.66 -14.80
CA ILE A 175 -0.90 -10.26 -14.91
C ILE A 175 0.28 -9.92 -13.99
N SER A 176 0.37 -10.56 -12.83
CA SER A 176 1.40 -10.27 -11.82
C SER A 176 2.82 -10.41 -12.37
N LYS A 177 3.71 -9.46 -12.01
CA LYS A 177 5.12 -9.52 -12.41
C LYS A 177 5.80 -10.69 -11.70
N PRO A 178 6.62 -11.49 -12.40
CA PRO A 178 7.34 -12.61 -11.78
C PRO A 178 8.16 -12.20 -10.54
N LYS A 179 8.81 -11.04 -10.57
CA LYS A 179 9.56 -10.50 -9.43
C LYS A 179 8.69 -10.17 -8.22
N ASP A 180 7.51 -9.57 -8.44
CA ASP A 180 6.59 -9.22 -7.36
C ASP A 180 6.04 -10.52 -6.71
N LEU A 181 5.82 -11.58 -7.51
CA LEU A 181 5.46 -12.92 -7.01
C LEU A 181 6.61 -13.63 -6.29
N LEU A 182 7.86 -13.42 -6.72
CA LEU A 182 9.04 -13.97 -6.07
C LEU A 182 9.27 -13.31 -4.71
N GLU A 183 9.08 -12.00 -4.56
CA GLU A 183 9.18 -11.32 -3.27
C GLU A 183 8.12 -11.83 -2.28
N VAL A 184 6.86 -11.98 -2.71
CA VAL A 184 5.80 -12.64 -1.91
C VAL A 184 6.18 -14.07 -1.51
N LYS A 185 6.79 -14.83 -2.42
CA LYS A 185 7.20 -16.22 -2.17
C LYS A 185 8.48 -16.34 -1.33
N CYS A 186 9.43 -15.41 -1.47
CA CYS A 186 10.73 -15.39 -0.80
C CYS A 186 10.68 -14.81 0.60
N ALA A 187 9.58 -14.15 0.99
CA ALA A 187 9.27 -13.94 2.41
C ALA A 187 9.20 -15.28 3.20
N LYS A 188 9.07 -16.44 2.52
CA LYS A 188 9.25 -17.77 3.11
C LYS A 188 10.69 -18.14 3.48
N SER A 189 11.68 -17.41 2.96
CA SER A 189 13.10 -17.78 3.06
C SER A 189 13.88 -16.87 4.01
N ALA A 190 13.28 -15.81 4.55
CA ALA A 190 13.89 -14.95 5.57
C ALA A 190 13.58 -15.48 6.99
N VAL A 191 13.67 -16.81 7.15
CA VAL A 191 13.77 -17.46 8.46
C VAL A 191 15.14 -18.12 8.49
N PHE A 192 15.89 -17.79 9.54
CA PHE A 192 17.24 -18.19 9.95
C PHE A 192 18.35 -17.20 9.58
#